data_AF-A0A9D5P5I8-F1
#
_entry.id   AF-A0A9D5P5I8-F1
#
_cell.length_a   1.000
_cell.length_b   1.000
_cell.length_c   1.000
_cell.angle_alpha   90.00
_cell.angle_beta   90.00
_cell.angle_gamma   90.00
#
_symmetry.space_group_name_H-M   'P 1'
#
loop_
_entity.id
_entity.type
_entity.pdbx_description
1 polymer ?
#
loop_
_entity_poly.entity_id
_entity_poly.type
_entity_poly.pdbx_seq_one_letter_code
_entity_poly.pdbx_strand_id
1 'polypeptide(L)'
;MLQLLGIAVGRIGISYDEFLRLDVDAFEAIVKSYCDHEEDKRRDDWERMRWQTMLTIQPFVGNKHKMKPEDILVFSWDKQDKKNVKTMTPAEQRARMKKLVERLGDKTV
;
A
#
# COMPACT_ATOMS: atom_id res chain seq x y z
N MET A 1 -25.65 23.84 3.07
CA MET A 1 -26.38 23.17 1.98
C MET A 1 -25.63 23.19 0.64
N LEU A 2 -25.22 24.36 0.11
CA LEU A 2 -24.49 24.45 -1.18
C LEU A 2 -23.17 23.65 -1.23
N GLN A 3 -22.42 23.57 -0.12
CA GLN A 3 -21.17 22.80 -0.08
C GLN A 3 -21.40 21.28 -0.21
N LEU A 4 -22.44 20.75 0.46
CA LEU A 4 -22.79 19.32 0.37
C LEU A 4 -23.25 18.98 -1.05
N LEU A 5 -24.00 19.88 -1.69
CA LEU A 5 -24.42 19.73 -3.07
C LEU A 5 -23.22 19.70 -4.04
N GLY A 6 -22.23 20.58 -3.84
CA GLY A 6 -21.01 20.59 -4.65
C GLY A 6 -20.19 19.31 -4.52
N ILE A 7 -20.16 18.71 -3.32
CA ILE A 7 -19.53 17.40 -3.11
C ILE A 7 -20.33 16.31 -3.81
N ALA A 8 -21.64 16.24 -3.58
CA ALA A 8 -22.53 15.22 -4.12
C ALA A 8 -22.55 15.20 -5.65
N VAL A 9 -22.89 16.33 -6.26
CA VAL A 9 -23.09 16.41 -7.72
C VAL A 9 -21.79 16.65 -8.46
N GLY A 10 -20.92 17.51 -7.92
CA GLY A 10 -19.71 17.93 -8.61
C GLY A 10 -18.56 16.95 -8.50
N ARG A 11 -18.36 16.32 -7.34
CA ARG A 11 -17.22 15.41 -7.09
C ARG A 11 -17.61 13.95 -7.19
N ILE A 12 -18.64 13.55 -6.46
CA ILE A 12 -19.08 12.15 -6.40
C ILE A 12 -19.84 11.78 -7.69
N GLY A 13 -20.61 12.72 -8.24
CA GLY A 13 -21.37 12.52 -9.48
C GLY A 13 -22.79 11.98 -9.25
N ILE A 14 -23.35 12.17 -8.06
CA ILE A 14 -24.76 11.85 -7.77
C ILE A 14 -25.66 12.85 -8.49
N SER A 15 -26.82 12.42 -8.99
CA SER A 15 -27.77 13.34 -9.61
C SER A 15 -28.38 14.30 -8.57
N TYR A 16 -28.81 15.49 -9.00
CA TYR A 16 -29.44 16.46 -8.10
C TYR A 16 -30.69 15.90 -7.41
N ASP A 17 -31.55 15.19 -8.17
CA ASP A 17 -32.78 14.58 -7.64
C ASP A 17 -32.49 13.48 -6.63
N GLU A 18 -31.49 12.65 -6.88
CA GLU A 18 -31.07 11.60 -5.96
C GLU A 18 -30.47 12.18 -4.66
N PHE A 19 -29.67 13.24 -4.76
CA PHE A 19 -29.15 13.94 -3.57
C PHE A 19 -30.27 14.49 -2.68
N LEU A 20 -31.34 15.04 -3.26
CA LEU A 20 -32.48 15.55 -2.48
C LEU A 20 -33.30 14.45 -1.80
N ARG A 21 -33.21 13.20 -2.29
CA ARG A 21 -33.94 12.05 -1.74
C ARG A 21 -33.11 11.21 -0.78
N LEU A 22 -31.79 11.45 -0.72
CA LEU A 22 -30.90 10.73 0.18
C LEU A 22 -31.13 11.16 1.62
N ASP A 23 -31.15 10.15 2.50
CA ASP A 23 -31.03 10.38 3.92
C ASP A 23 -29.61 10.80 4.29
N VAL A 24 -29.45 11.51 5.41
CA VAL A 24 -28.16 12.04 5.86
C VAL A 24 -27.18 10.88 6.11
N ASP A 25 -27.61 9.81 6.75
CA ASP A 25 -26.76 8.65 7.04
C ASP A 25 -26.28 7.96 5.74
N ALA A 26 -27.17 7.87 4.76
CA ALA A 26 -26.85 7.34 3.44
C ALA A 26 -25.83 8.24 2.71
N PHE A 27 -26.02 9.57 2.78
CA PHE A 27 -25.08 10.51 2.17
C PHE A 27 -23.71 10.45 2.84
N GLU A 28 -23.63 10.35 4.17
CA GLU A 28 -22.38 10.19 4.92
C GLU A 28 -21.64 8.91 4.52
N ALA A 29 -22.36 7.78 4.40
CA ALA A 29 -21.78 6.52 3.95
C ALA A 29 -21.19 6.62 2.54
N ILE A 30 -21.88 7.30 1.62
CA ILE A 30 -21.37 7.51 0.25
C ILE A 30 -20.13 8.39 0.26
N VAL A 31 -20.17 9.53 0.98
CA VAL A 31 -19.01 10.43 1.10
C VAL A 31 -17.81 9.70 1.66
N LYS A 32 -18.00 8.89 2.72
CA LYS A 32 -16.93 8.08 3.29
C LYS A 32 -16.35 7.11 2.27
N SER A 33 -17.20 6.33 1.60
CA SER A 33 -16.73 5.37 0.58
C SER A 33 -15.99 6.05 -0.57
N TYR A 34 -16.44 7.24 -0.99
CA TYR A 34 -15.77 8.02 -2.02
C TYR A 34 -14.40 8.52 -1.55
N CYS A 35 -14.31 9.07 -0.33
CA CYS A 35 -13.04 9.54 0.24
C CYS A 35 -12.02 8.40 0.37
N ASP A 36 -12.45 7.23 0.88
CA ASP A 36 -11.61 6.04 1.01
C ASP A 36 -11.07 5.62 -0.38
N HIS A 37 -11.94 5.55 -1.40
CA HIS A 37 -11.57 5.20 -2.77
C HIS A 37 -10.59 6.20 -3.42
N GLU A 38 -10.80 7.50 -3.21
CA GLU A 38 -9.91 8.53 -3.74
C GLU A 38 -8.56 8.56 -3.01
N GLU A 39 -8.53 8.22 -1.72
CA GLU A 39 -7.27 8.01 -1.01
C GLU A 39 -6.52 6.79 -1.54
N ASP A 40 -7.21 5.67 -1.74
CA ASP A 40 -6.62 4.45 -2.29
C ASP A 40 -6.05 4.70 -3.68
N LYS A 41 -6.81 5.31 -4.61
CA LYS A 41 -6.32 5.71 -5.93
C LYS A 41 -5.07 6.59 -5.85
N ARG A 42 -5.06 7.57 -4.95
CA ARG A 42 -3.92 8.48 -4.79
C ARG A 42 -2.69 7.71 -4.33
N ARG A 43 -2.84 6.82 -3.34
CA ARG A 43 -1.74 5.97 -2.87
C ARG A 43 -1.22 5.10 -4.01
N ASP A 44 -2.13 4.46 -4.74
CA ASP A 44 -1.85 3.64 -5.91
C ASP A 44 -1.06 4.39 -7.00
N ASP A 45 -1.43 5.63 -7.31
CA ASP A 45 -0.71 6.48 -8.26
C ASP A 45 0.72 6.75 -7.81
N TRP A 46 0.91 7.04 -6.52
CA TRP A 46 2.22 7.23 -5.93
C TRP A 46 3.05 5.95 -5.94
N GLU A 47 2.46 4.79 -5.65
CA GLU A 47 3.14 3.51 -5.76
C GLU A 47 3.59 3.22 -7.18
N ARG A 48 2.71 3.41 -8.16
CA ARG A 48 3.04 3.24 -9.58
C ARG A 48 4.21 4.14 -9.98
N MET A 49 4.21 5.39 -9.53
CA MET A 49 5.30 6.34 -9.77
C MET A 49 6.61 5.88 -9.12
N ARG A 50 6.58 5.39 -7.87
CA ARG A 50 7.76 4.82 -7.20
C ARG A 50 8.34 3.65 -7.99
N TRP A 51 7.49 2.70 -8.38
CA TRP A 51 7.89 1.55 -9.17
C TRP A 51 8.50 1.94 -10.52
N GLN A 52 7.84 2.83 -11.25
CA GLN A 52 8.35 3.32 -12.53
C GLN A 52 9.72 3.99 -12.35
N THR A 53 9.85 4.85 -11.35
CA THR A 53 11.11 5.55 -11.06
C THR A 53 12.21 4.56 -10.70
N MET A 54 11.92 3.57 -9.84
CA MET A 54 12.85 2.51 -9.46
C MET A 54 13.38 1.77 -10.68
N LEU A 55 12.48 1.29 -11.53
CA LEU A 55 12.85 0.55 -12.73
C LEU A 55 13.68 1.40 -13.69
N THR A 56 13.42 2.71 -13.73
CA THR A 56 14.17 3.65 -14.58
C THR A 56 15.59 3.88 -14.07
N ILE A 57 15.79 3.99 -12.75
CA ILE A 57 17.11 4.30 -12.17
C ILE A 57 17.95 3.05 -11.88
N GLN A 58 17.32 1.89 -11.68
CA GLN A 58 17.98 0.64 -11.27
C GLN A 58 19.23 0.27 -12.10
N PRO A 59 19.28 0.46 -13.45
CA PRO A 59 20.48 0.15 -14.24
C PRO A 59 21.70 1.02 -13.87
N PHE A 60 21.47 2.24 -13.35
CA PHE A 60 22.51 3.22 -13.06
C PHE A 60 23.04 3.15 -11.62
N VAL A 61 22.31 2.50 -10.72
CA VAL A 61 22.63 2.41 -9.27
C VAL A 61 23.65 1.28 -8.97
N GLY A 62 23.99 0.46 -9.97
CA GLY A 62 25.02 -0.58 -9.91
C GLY A 62 24.53 -1.87 -9.22
N ASN A 63 24.99 -3.03 -9.73
CA ASN A 63 24.47 -4.36 -9.37
C ASN A 63 24.54 -4.75 -7.88
N LYS A 64 25.29 -4.01 -7.05
CA LYS A 64 25.42 -4.27 -5.61
C LYS A 64 24.30 -3.64 -4.78
N HIS A 65 23.56 -2.68 -5.35
CA HIS A 65 22.52 -1.94 -4.65
C HIS A 65 21.16 -2.31 -5.24
N LYS A 66 20.51 -3.30 -4.63
CA LYS A 66 19.09 -3.58 -4.90
C LYS A 66 18.27 -2.53 -4.18
N MET A 67 17.73 -1.58 -4.95
CA MET A 67 16.83 -0.57 -4.43
C MET A 67 15.43 -1.16 -4.31
N LYS A 68 14.66 -0.69 -3.33
CA LYS A 68 13.21 -0.94 -3.25
C LYS A 68 12.45 0.36 -3.57
N PRO A 69 11.17 0.28 -3.97
CA PRO A 69 10.37 1.47 -4.22
C PRO A 69 10.37 2.44 -3.02
N GLU A 70 10.35 1.93 -1.79
CA GLU A 70 10.33 2.73 -0.57
C GLU A 70 11.65 3.47 -0.31
N ASP A 71 12.75 3.07 -0.93
CA ASP A 71 14.04 3.77 -0.84
C ASP A 71 14.07 5.05 -1.69
N ILE A 72 13.14 5.21 -2.64
CA ILE A 72 13.03 6.39 -3.51
C ILE A 72 12.31 7.52 -2.80
N LEU A 73 11.19 7.20 -2.17
CA LEU A 73 10.35 8.16 -1.47
C LEU A 73 9.55 7.43 -0.39
N VAL A 74 9.63 7.92 0.85
CA VAL A 74 8.93 7.35 2.00
C VAL A 74 7.65 8.13 2.25
N PHE A 75 6.52 7.44 2.26
CA PHE A 75 5.21 8.04 2.55
C PHE A 75 4.78 7.83 4.01
N SER A 76 3.76 8.57 4.42
CA SER A 76 3.19 8.46 5.77
C SER A 76 2.57 7.08 6.03
N TRP A 77 2.04 6.41 5.01
CA TRP A 77 1.41 5.08 5.11
C TRP A 77 2.41 3.90 5.08
N ASP A 78 3.68 4.15 4.73
CA ASP A 78 4.73 3.12 4.81
C ASP A 78 5.16 2.85 6.27
N LYS A 79 4.80 3.74 7.19
CA LYS A 79 5.03 3.59 8.63
C LYS A 79 4.04 2.60 9.23
N GLN A 80 4.01 1.38 8.71
CA GLN A 80 3.56 0.27 9.53
C GLN A 80 4.67 0.00 10.53
N ASP A 81 4.36 0.13 11.83
CA ASP A 81 5.25 -0.27 12.91
C ASP A 81 5.88 -1.60 12.51
N LYS A 82 7.21 -1.59 12.34
CA LYS A 82 7.97 -2.81 12.16
C LYS A 82 7.73 -3.60 13.44
N LYS A 83 6.68 -4.44 13.47
CA LYS A 83 6.45 -5.43 14.52
C LYS A 83 7.79 -6.08 14.69
N ASN A 84 8.43 -5.86 15.84
CA ASN A 84 9.78 -6.30 16.16
C ASN A 84 10.02 -7.68 15.56
N VAL A 85 10.53 -7.72 14.33
CA VAL A 85 10.94 -8.97 13.71
C VAL A 85 12.19 -9.25 14.50
N LYS A 86 12.10 -10.17 15.48
CA LYS A 86 13.25 -10.60 16.26
C LYS A 86 14.38 -10.84 15.27
N THR A 87 15.35 -9.95 15.26
CA THR A 87 16.51 -10.02 14.38
C THR A 87 17.27 -11.24 14.83
N MET A 88 17.04 -12.38 14.18
CA MET A 88 17.76 -13.62 14.51
C MET A 88 19.24 -13.38 14.26
N THR A 89 20.05 -13.74 15.24
CA THR A 89 21.50 -13.62 15.11
C THR A 89 22.01 -14.54 13.98
N PRO A 90 23.16 -14.23 13.35
CA PRO A 90 23.73 -15.08 12.30
C PRO A 90 23.91 -16.55 12.71
N ALA A 91 24.13 -16.82 13.99
CA ALA A 91 24.25 -18.17 14.54
C ALA A 91 22.89 -18.92 14.54
N GLU A 92 21.81 -18.26 14.94
CA GLU A 92 20.46 -18.84 14.95
C GLU A 92 19.95 -19.11 13.53
N GLN A 93 20.30 -18.25 12.57
CA GLN A 93 19.99 -18.47 11.15
C GLN A 93 20.68 -19.72 10.59
N ARG A 94 21.97 -19.92 10.91
CA ARG A 94 22.73 -21.12 10.51
C ARG A 94 22.16 -22.39 11.15
N ALA A 95 21.77 -22.33 12.42
CA ALA A 95 21.13 -23.46 13.11
C ALA A 95 19.77 -23.83 12.49
N ARG A 96 18.97 -22.83 12.09
CA ARG A 96 17.71 -23.04 11.38
C ARG A 96 17.93 -23.65 10.00
N MET A 97 18.94 -23.17 9.27
CA MET A 97 19.32 -23.70 7.95
C MET A 97 19.75 -25.17 8.06
N LYS A 98 20.57 -25.52 9.06
CA LYS A 98 20.99 -26.91 9.29
C LYS A 98 19.81 -27.84 9.54
N LYS A 99 18.87 -27.44 10.41
CA LYS A 99 17.62 -28.19 10.67
C LYS A 99 16.73 -28.33 9.43
N LEU A 100 16.75 -27.35 8.52
CA LEU A 100 15.99 -27.40 7.28
C LEU A 100 16.60 -28.41 6.30
N VAL A 101 17.93 -28.41 6.17
CA VAL A 101 18.68 -29.35 5.33
C VAL A 101 18.50 -30.79 5.81
N GLU A 102 18.57 -31.04 7.12
CA GLU A 102 18.30 -32.36 7.70
C GLU A 102 16.87 -32.84 7.37
N ARG A 103 15.87 -31.97 7.50
CA ARG A 103 14.45 -32.31 7.22
C ARG A 103 14.15 -32.53 5.73
N LEU A 104 14.91 -31.89 4.84
CA LEU A 104 14.74 -32.01 3.39
C LEU A 104 15.57 -33.18 2.81
N GLY A 105 16.73 -33.48 3.41
CA GLY A 105 17.55 -34.63 3.04
C GLY A 105 16.83 -35.97 3.25
N ASP A 106 16.04 -36.09 4.31
CA ASP A 106 15.21 -37.28 4.61
C ASP A 106 14.06 -37.53 3.61
N LYS A 107 13.74 -36.56 2.73
CA LYS A 107 12.66 -36.67 1.73
C LYS A 107 13.15 -36.98 0.32
N THR A 108 14.44 -37.28 0.15
CA THR A 108 15.08 -37.51 -1.16
C THR A 108 15.69 -38.91 -1.31
N VAL A 109 15.15 -39.92 -0.62
CA VAL A 109 15.38 -41.34 -0.93
C VAL A 109 14.04 -42.04 -1.15
#